data_AF-A0A930DZH9-F1
#
_entry.id   AF-A0A930DZH9-F1
#
_cell.length_a   1.000
_cell.length_b   1.000
_cell.length_c   1.000
_cell.angle_alpha   90.00
_cell.angle_beta   90.00
_cell.angle_gamma   90.00
#
_symmetry.space_group_name_H-M   'P 1'
#
loop_
_entity.id
_entity.type
_entity.pdbx_description
1 polymer ?
#
loop_
_entity_poly.entity_id
_entity_poly.type
_entity_poly.pdbx_seq_one_letter_code
_entity_poly.pdbx_strand_id
1 'polypeptide(L)'
;MKTFQNKSKFNQDLSRLLELVKTDNFALAIEEKIKEEIDLKNKSKKIKRLFLIVFWNRYTGDIIVKSSNRDEELDYYPFGLDYFSNFSVLFFEHKLLSKFYTISKTKEVWFHPDKKGISLSSRIKDLAIKHLLLVQKEVMKAIQNDNIDDTLYQLISHGILIPIDFLSVKKLDELYWDNLSFFNKINGYHSNNTMLDWRLTVSFAQQVIDSNFDLIDENYFIHKTFDNFKDLLIEEILFKLKNPEESFYIKQKLLEILFGLSKSYPEFNIAEEVKEFQNEFYQNEVVIKLNELEKLLLNKIGDNDPCFIDPEEEFIHDVFSIDSPFWNKEKMNERIKSDLLDFFNRNKKISFTYYKILAPSVYEFLKEKDLLLESFWELCDFKNSLKINPEKTIYSPIWSNFNFSAQYYNFYSDLKEFEKNLLKYKARTTAKVKDDLKLLLQLQSFNFSKAIKDHFQFVIDHLDLVE
;
A
#
# COMPACT_ATOMS: atom_id res chain seq x y z
N MET A 1 14.75 -14.83 -6.61
CA MET A 1 15.22 -13.61 -5.88
C MET A 1 16.69 -13.34 -6.14
N LYS A 2 17.01 -12.49 -7.12
CA LYS A 2 18.04 -11.48 -6.84
C LYS A 2 17.27 -10.39 -6.11
N THR A 3 17.21 -10.47 -4.78
CA THR A 3 16.88 -9.27 -4.01
C THR A 3 17.78 -8.18 -4.54
N PHE A 4 17.23 -7.04 -4.97
CA PHE A 4 18.05 -5.85 -5.13
C PHE A 4 18.57 -5.56 -3.72
N GLN A 5 19.71 -6.14 -3.37
CA GLN A 5 20.36 -6.00 -2.08
C GLN A 5 20.89 -4.55 -1.99
N ASN A 6 20.00 -3.56 -1.84
CA ASN A 6 20.39 -2.17 -1.61
C ASN A 6 21.07 -2.00 -0.24
N LYS A 7 20.91 -2.96 0.69
CA LYS A 7 21.77 -3.10 1.88
C LYS A 7 23.26 -3.20 1.55
N SER A 8 23.62 -3.78 0.39
CA SER A 8 25.02 -3.83 -0.05
C SER A 8 25.50 -2.45 -0.53
N LYS A 9 24.64 -1.66 -1.19
CA LYS A 9 24.98 -0.31 -1.65
C LYS A 9 25.19 0.66 -0.48
N PHE A 10 24.30 0.69 0.51
CA PHE A 10 24.46 1.57 1.68
C PHE A 10 25.82 1.36 2.38
N ASN A 11 26.16 0.10 2.70
CA ASN A 11 27.41 -0.22 3.40
C ASN A 11 28.66 0.09 2.56
N GLN A 12 28.59 -0.14 1.24
CA GLN A 12 29.65 0.22 0.31
C GLN A 12 29.84 1.75 0.26
N ASP A 13 28.74 2.51 0.18
CA ASP A 13 28.78 3.98 0.17
C ASP A 13 29.31 4.56 1.47
N LEU A 14 28.90 4.01 2.62
CA LEU A 14 29.42 4.42 3.92
C LEU A 14 30.92 4.12 4.04
N SER A 15 31.37 2.96 3.56
CA SER A 15 32.79 2.60 3.55
C SER A 15 33.60 3.51 2.62
N ARG A 16 33.06 3.84 1.43
CA ARG A 16 33.65 4.82 0.52
C ARG A 16 33.77 6.19 1.18
N LEU A 17 32.72 6.65 1.87
CA LEU A 17 32.73 7.92 2.59
C LEU A 17 33.77 7.91 3.73
N LEU A 18 33.88 6.82 4.48
CA LEU A 18 34.89 6.65 5.53
C LEU A 18 36.33 6.73 5.00
N GLU A 19 36.60 6.27 3.78
CA GLU A 19 37.91 6.47 3.15
C GLU A 19 38.11 7.90 2.66
N LEU A 20 37.07 8.54 2.08
CA LEU A 20 37.14 9.92 1.60
C LEU A 20 37.49 10.91 2.73
N VAL A 21 36.86 10.78 3.90
CA VAL A 21 37.08 11.71 5.04
C VAL A 21 38.50 11.66 5.62
N LYS A 22 39.29 10.63 5.31
CA LYS A 22 40.69 10.55 5.73
C LYS A 22 41.61 11.43 4.88
N THR A 23 41.19 11.79 3.67
CA THR A 23 42.01 12.54 2.71
C THR A 23 42.02 14.04 2.98
N ASP A 24 43.17 14.71 2.76
CA ASP A 24 43.26 16.18 2.92
C ASP A 24 42.38 16.92 1.92
N ASN A 25 42.30 16.43 0.68
CA ASN A 25 41.51 17.05 -0.38
C ASN A 25 40.03 17.13 -0.01
N PHE A 26 39.46 16.07 0.58
CA PHE A 26 38.06 16.07 1.00
C PHE A 26 37.82 17.08 2.13
N ALA A 27 38.73 17.15 3.12
CA ALA A 27 38.63 18.10 4.21
C ALA A 27 38.73 19.57 3.73
N LEU A 28 39.61 19.85 2.77
CA LEU A 28 39.73 21.17 2.14
C LEU A 28 38.48 21.55 1.34
N ALA A 29 37.89 20.60 0.61
CA ALA A 29 36.64 20.84 -0.12
C ALA A 29 35.46 21.14 0.84
N ILE A 30 35.39 20.46 1.99
CA ILE A 30 34.42 20.79 3.05
C ILE A 30 34.69 22.21 3.58
N GLU A 31 35.94 22.54 3.90
CA GLU A 31 36.32 23.86 4.40
C GLU A 31 35.88 24.98 3.45
N GLU A 32 36.09 24.80 2.14
CA GLU A 32 35.62 25.73 1.11
C GLU A 32 34.09 25.90 1.12
N LYS A 33 33.33 24.81 1.19
CA LYS A 33 31.86 24.88 1.24
C LYS A 33 31.33 25.51 2.53
N ILE A 34 32.02 25.30 3.65
CA ILE A 34 31.70 25.99 4.91
C ILE A 34 31.93 27.51 4.74
N LYS A 35 33.03 27.91 4.08
CA LYS A 35 33.32 29.32 3.81
C LYS A 35 32.20 29.97 3.00
N GLU A 36 31.81 29.35 1.89
CA GLU A 36 30.73 29.81 1.01
C GLU A 36 29.45 30.05 1.81
N GLU A 37 29.06 29.11 2.67
CA GLU A 37 27.84 29.21 3.48
C GLU A 37 27.92 30.36 4.52
N ILE A 38 29.05 30.52 5.21
CA ILE A 38 29.23 31.61 6.17
C ILE A 38 29.21 32.96 5.45
N ASP A 39 29.87 33.08 4.30
CA ASP A 39 29.87 34.29 3.48
C ASP A 39 28.43 34.66 3.05
N LEU A 40 27.63 33.69 2.61
CA LEU A 40 26.21 33.87 2.26
C LEU A 40 25.38 34.35 3.46
N LYS A 41 25.51 33.70 4.62
CA LYS A 41 24.82 34.11 5.86
C LYS A 41 25.20 35.52 6.29
N ASN A 42 26.48 35.85 6.28
CA ASN A 42 27.00 37.13 6.76
C ASN A 42 26.61 38.32 5.86
N LYS A 43 26.40 38.08 4.55
CA LYS A 43 25.84 39.09 3.65
C LYS A 43 24.45 39.53 4.10
N SER A 44 23.62 38.59 4.57
CA SER A 44 22.23 38.85 4.95
C SER A 44 22.07 39.56 6.30
N LYS A 45 22.72 39.05 7.37
CA LYS A 45 22.63 39.57 8.74
C LYS A 45 23.89 39.19 9.55
N LYS A 46 24.15 39.90 10.64
CA LYS A 46 25.21 39.50 11.60
C LYS A 46 24.89 38.13 12.20
N ILE A 47 25.79 37.17 12.03
CA ILE A 47 25.67 35.82 12.56
C ILE A 47 25.75 35.89 14.10
N LYS A 48 24.68 35.46 14.78
CA LYS A 48 24.62 35.36 16.25
C LYS A 48 24.66 33.90 16.73
N ARG A 49 24.02 33.03 15.96
CA ARG A 49 23.92 31.59 16.13
C ARG A 49 24.02 30.95 14.76
N LEU A 50 24.59 29.76 14.71
CA LEU A 50 24.84 29.03 13.49
C LEU A 50 24.95 27.55 13.84
N PHE A 51 24.07 26.76 13.28
CA PHE A 51 24.23 25.32 13.21
C PHE A 51 24.42 24.95 11.74
N LEU A 52 25.45 24.18 11.45
CA LEU A 52 25.84 23.84 10.08
C LEU A 52 26.00 22.33 9.98
N ILE A 53 25.39 21.72 8.97
CA ILE A 53 25.58 20.31 8.64
C ILE A 53 26.24 20.22 7.27
N VAL A 54 27.26 19.37 7.16
CA VAL A 54 27.91 19.01 5.90
C VAL A 54 27.33 17.68 5.43
N PHE A 55 26.87 17.66 4.20
CA PHE A 55 26.34 16.47 3.53
C PHE A 55 27.25 16.08 2.37
N TRP A 56 27.28 14.79 2.08
CA TRP A 56 27.89 14.21 0.89
C TRP A 56 26.85 13.43 0.11
N ASN A 57 26.68 13.77 -1.17
CA ASN A 57 25.77 13.08 -2.07
C ASN A 57 26.44 11.81 -2.61
N ARG A 58 25.86 10.64 -2.36
CA ARG A 58 26.45 9.35 -2.78
C ARG A 58 26.44 9.14 -4.30
N TYR A 59 25.54 9.80 -5.03
CA TYR A 59 25.40 9.62 -6.47
C TYR A 59 26.28 10.59 -7.26
N THR A 60 26.34 11.86 -6.86
CA THR A 60 27.14 12.89 -7.56
C THR A 60 28.53 13.08 -6.97
N GLY A 61 28.72 12.70 -5.69
CA GLY A 61 29.94 12.98 -4.94
C GLY A 61 30.02 14.40 -4.38
N ASP A 62 29.00 15.23 -4.61
CA ASP A 62 28.99 16.64 -4.22
C ASP A 62 28.94 16.82 -2.70
N ILE A 63 29.60 17.88 -2.24
CA ILE A 63 29.56 18.32 -0.85
C ILE A 63 28.60 19.49 -0.75
N ILE A 64 27.60 19.35 0.11
CA ILE A 64 26.54 20.34 0.31
C ILE A 64 26.56 20.76 1.76
N VAL A 65 26.52 22.07 2.00
CA VAL A 65 26.43 22.62 3.35
C VAL A 65 25.07 23.26 3.52
N LYS A 66 24.38 22.93 4.60
CA LYS A 66 23.13 23.56 5.01
C LYS A 66 23.28 24.13 6.39
N SER A 67 22.64 25.25 6.65
CA SER A 67 22.73 25.88 7.96
C SER A 67 21.43 26.52 8.41
N SER A 68 21.29 26.66 9.73
CA SER A 68 20.17 27.34 10.40
C SER A 68 20.70 28.43 11.34
N ASN A 69 19.81 29.28 11.85
CA ASN A 69 20.16 30.28 12.87
C ASN A 69 19.87 29.76 14.29
N ARG A 70 19.83 28.44 14.46
CA ARG A 70 19.64 27.75 15.74
C ARG A 70 20.98 27.26 16.28
N ASP A 71 20.95 26.70 17.48
CA ASP A 71 22.16 26.25 18.15
C ASP A 71 22.52 24.80 17.78
N GLU A 72 21.54 23.91 17.63
CA GLU A 72 21.79 22.45 17.60
C GLU A 72 21.03 21.69 16.49
N GLU A 73 20.25 22.36 15.64
CA GLU A 73 19.36 21.68 14.67
C GLU A 73 19.00 22.52 13.43
N LEU A 74 18.53 21.87 12.37
CA LEU A 74 17.89 22.52 11.24
C LEU A 74 16.40 22.83 11.51
N ASP A 75 15.90 23.91 10.92
CA ASP A 75 14.50 24.34 10.99
C ASP A 75 13.68 23.98 9.73
N TYR A 76 14.21 23.09 8.89
CA TYR A 76 13.62 22.62 7.65
C TYR A 76 14.18 21.25 7.26
N TYR A 77 13.48 20.55 6.35
CA TYR A 77 14.00 19.34 5.69
C TYR A 77 15.04 19.74 4.64
N PRO A 78 16.34 19.38 4.80
CA PRO A 78 17.41 19.93 3.96
C PRO A 78 17.31 19.52 2.48
N PHE A 79 16.62 18.41 2.19
CA PHE A 79 16.41 17.88 0.83
C PHE A 79 14.95 17.47 0.57
N GLY A 80 13.99 18.02 1.33
CA GLY A 80 12.58 17.66 1.19
C GLY A 80 12.34 16.17 1.39
N LEU A 81 11.82 15.49 0.36
CA LEU A 81 11.52 14.05 0.39
C LEU A 81 12.73 13.15 0.04
N ASP A 82 13.89 13.68 -0.33
CA ASP A 82 15.05 12.85 -0.63
C ASP A 82 15.77 12.37 0.64
N TYR A 83 15.39 11.18 1.11
CA TYR A 83 15.99 10.46 2.24
C TYR A 83 17.01 9.40 1.80
N PHE A 84 17.49 9.43 0.55
CA PHE A 84 18.30 8.35 -0.03
C PHE A 84 19.66 8.82 -0.55
N SER A 85 19.77 10.08 -0.98
CA SER A 85 20.98 10.54 -1.68
C SER A 85 22.10 11.04 -0.76
N ASN A 86 21.78 11.58 0.42
CA ASN A 86 22.72 12.41 1.17
C ASN A 86 23.08 11.79 2.53
N PHE A 87 24.38 11.61 2.76
CA PHE A 87 24.94 11.30 4.08
C PHE A 87 25.35 12.58 4.79
N SER A 88 24.91 12.78 6.04
CA SER A 88 25.55 13.75 6.93
C SER A 88 26.95 13.28 7.31
N VAL A 89 27.94 14.07 6.93
CA VAL A 89 29.36 13.79 7.18
C VAL A 89 29.76 14.25 8.58
N LEU A 90 29.33 15.46 8.94
CA LEU A 90 29.59 16.10 10.24
C LEU A 90 28.69 17.32 10.40
N PHE A 91 28.63 17.84 11.63
CA PHE A 91 27.99 19.11 11.93
C PHE A 91 28.86 20.00 12.80
N PHE A 92 28.57 21.29 12.78
CA PHE A 92 29.23 22.32 13.57
C PHE A 92 28.21 23.21 14.28
N GLU A 93 28.35 23.29 15.60
CA GLU A 93 27.78 24.38 16.37
C GLU A 93 28.62 25.66 16.23
N HIS A 94 27.96 26.82 16.36
CA HIS A 94 28.60 28.13 16.25
C HIS A 94 29.79 28.29 17.19
N LYS A 95 29.67 27.82 18.44
CA LYS A 95 30.71 27.92 19.46
C LYS A 95 31.99 27.17 19.08
N LEU A 96 31.86 26.08 18.33
CA LEU A 96 33.00 25.33 17.84
C LEU A 96 33.60 26.01 16.60
N LEU A 97 32.76 26.35 15.64
CA LEU A 97 33.20 26.88 14.34
C LEU A 97 33.80 28.29 14.44
N SER A 98 33.25 29.16 15.29
CA SER A 98 33.73 30.53 15.52
C SER A 98 35.16 30.62 16.06
N LYS A 99 35.76 29.51 16.49
CA LYS A 99 37.18 29.44 16.87
C LYS A 99 38.12 29.44 15.67
N PHE A 100 37.60 29.14 14.48
CA PHE A 100 38.38 28.90 13.28
C PHE A 100 38.24 30.02 12.25
N TYR A 101 37.32 30.97 12.43
CA TYR A 101 37.15 32.05 11.47
C TYR A 101 36.98 33.41 12.14
N THR A 102 37.39 34.43 11.40
CA THR A 102 37.05 35.83 11.65
C THR A 102 36.33 36.40 10.45
N ILE A 103 35.47 37.39 10.71
CA ILE A 103 34.79 38.15 9.67
C ILE A 103 35.44 39.54 9.63
N SER A 104 36.00 39.91 8.49
CA SER A 104 36.63 41.20 8.29
C SER A 104 35.60 42.35 8.30
N LYS A 105 36.09 43.60 8.35
CA LYS A 105 35.23 44.78 8.16
C LYS A 105 34.56 44.80 6.77
N THR A 106 35.18 44.18 5.77
CA THR A 106 34.63 44.03 4.40
C THR A 106 33.68 42.84 4.27
N LYS A 107 33.29 42.21 5.39
CA LYS A 107 32.41 41.03 5.48
C LYS A 107 32.99 39.74 4.87
N GLU A 108 34.29 39.70 4.61
CA GLU A 108 34.97 38.49 4.12
C GLU A 108 35.30 37.55 5.29
N VAL A 109 35.07 36.26 5.08
CA VAL A 109 35.44 35.20 6.03
C VAL A 109 36.90 34.79 5.82
N TRP A 110 37.67 34.82 6.90
CA TRP A 110 39.06 34.36 6.93
C TRP A 110 39.21 33.24 7.95
N PHE A 111 39.59 32.05 7.47
CA PHE A 111 39.92 30.94 8.35
C PHE A 111 41.32 31.11 8.95
N HIS A 112 41.46 30.69 10.19
CA HIS A 112 42.72 30.65 10.91
C HIS A 112 42.74 29.41 11.84
N PRO A 113 43.93 28.94 12.24
CA PRO A 113 44.04 27.92 13.26
C PRO A 113 43.40 28.36 14.58
N ASP A 114 42.98 27.39 15.39
CA ASP A 114 42.49 27.68 16.74
C ASP A 114 43.64 28.08 17.68
N LYS A 115 43.32 28.35 18.95
CA LYS A 115 44.32 28.73 19.98
C LYS A 115 45.39 27.66 20.23
N LYS A 116 45.18 26.41 19.80
CA LYS A 116 46.13 25.31 19.91
C LYS A 116 46.91 25.07 18.61
N GLY A 117 46.70 25.89 17.59
CA GLY A 117 47.34 25.75 16.27
C GLY A 117 46.70 24.69 15.38
N ILE A 118 45.51 24.17 15.72
CA ILE A 118 44.81 23.17 14.91
C ILE A 118 44.06 23.88 13.78
N SER A 119 44.24 23.44 12.54
CA SER A 119 43.48 23.96 11.39
C SER A 119 42.05 23.44 11.35
N LEU A 120 41.16 24.16 10.65
CA LEU A 120 39.79 23.70 10.45
C LEU A 120 39.74 22.39 9.66
N SER A 121 40.52 22.26 8.58
CA SER A 121 40.68 21.00 7.83
C SER A 121 41.04 19.79 8.69
N SER A 122 42.02 19.92 9.59
CA SER A 122 42.39 18.84 10.52
C SER A 122 41.23 18.51 11.46
N ARG A 123 40.53 19.54 11.96
CA ARG A 123 39.37 19.36 12.82
C ARG A 123 38.19 18.70 12.11
N ILE A 124 37.96 19.02 10.83
CA ILE A 124 36.94 18.42 9.97
C ILE A 124 37.16 16.91 9.89
N LYS A 125 38.39 16.46 9.59
CA LYS A 125 38.71 15.02 9.52
C LYS A 125 38.35 14.28 10.80
N ASP A 126 38.83 14.80 11.93
CA ASP A 126 38.60 14.20 13.24
C ASP A 126 37.10 14.08 13.58
N LEU A 127 36.33 15.13 13.29
CA LEU A 127 34.90 15.16 13.57
C LEU A 127 34.12 14.26 12.61
N ALA A 128 34.46 14.28 11.32
CA ALA A 128 33.83 13.44 10.31
C ALA A 128 34.01 11.95 10.63
N ILE A 129 35.23 11.52 10.95
CA ILE A 129 35.51 10.13 11.32
C ILE A 129 34.71 9.73 12.56
N LYS A 130 34.72 10.57 13.61
CA LYS A 130 33.97 10.27 14.84
C LYS A 130 32.47 10.19 14.60
N HIS A 131 31.91 11.11 13.82
CA HIS A 131 30.49 11.13 13.49
C HIS A 131 30.09 9.90 12.68
N LEU A 132 30.84 9.58 11.63
CA LEU A 132 30.52 8.43 10.77
C LEU A 132 30.67 7.09 11.49
N LEU A 133 31.62 6.95 12.41
CA LEU A 133 31.72 5.75 13.26
C LEU A 133 30.53 5.60 14.21
N LEU A 134 30.01 6.71 14.75
CA LEU A 134 28.77 6.70 15.52
C LEU A 134 27.59 6.28 14.64
N VAL A 135 27.43 6.94 13.48
CA VAL A 135 26.36 6.61 12.50
C VAL A 135 26.42 5.15 12.10
N GLN A 136 27.61 4.63 11.75
CA GLN A 136 27.79 3.23 11.38
C GLN A 136 27.30 2.29 12.47
N LYS A 137 27.67 2.55 13.74
CA LYS A 137 27.26 1.73 14.87
C LYS A 137 25.74 1.72 15.04
N GLU A 138 25.10 2.88 14.97
CA GLU A 138 23.65 2.97 15.18
C GLU A 138 22.87 2.40 13.98
N VAL A 139 23.33 2.61 12.74
CA VAL A 139 22.75 1.95 11.55
C VAL A 139 22.85 0.43 11.64
N MET A 140 23.98 -0.12 12.13
CA MET A 140 24.09 -1.57 12.31
C MET A 140 23.06 -2.13 13.29
N LYS A 141 22.72 -1.39 14.37
CA LYS A 141 21.63 -1.77 15.27
C LYS A 141 20.27 -1.67 14.58
N ALA A 142 20.05 -0.61 13.80
CA ALA A 142 18.82 -0.41 13.05
C ALA A 142 18.58 -1.50 12.01
N ILE A 143 19.64 -1.98 11.33
CA ILE A 143 19.57 -3.13 10.43
C ILE A 143 19.20 -4.40 11.18
N GLN A 144 19.76 -4.63 12.38
CA GLN A 144 19.46 -5.82 13.19
C GLN A 144 18.02 -5.84 13.70
N ASN A 145 17.50 -4.68 14.11
CA ASN A 145 16.15 -4.53 14.63
C ASN A 145 15.10 -4.21 13.56
N ASP A 146 15.55 -3.97 12.33
CA ASP A 146 14.75 -3.46 11.20
C ASP A 146 13.86 -2.27 11.59
N ASN A 147 14.45 -1.29 12.27
CA ASN A 147 13.75 -0.12 12.79
C ASN A 147 14.71 1.03 13.09
N ILE A 148 14.19 2.26 13.20
CA ILE A 148 14.93 3.43 13.65
C ILE A 148 14.85 3.48 15.18
N ASP A 149 16.00 3.45 15.84
CA ASP A 149 16.10 3.59 17.29
C ASP A 149 16.11 5.06 17.74
N ASP A 150 16.01 5.29 19.06
CA ASP A 150 15.97 6.63 19.64
C ASP A 150 17.21 7.47 19.30
N THR A 151 18.38 6.82 19.14
CA THR A 151 19.63 7.54 18.84
C THR A 151 19.63 8.05 17.40
N LEU A 152 19.25 7.20 16.44
CA LEU A 152 19.11 7.61 15.03
C LEU A 152 17.99 8.63 14.87
N TYR A 153 16.86 8.43 15.55
CA TYR A 153 15.78 9.42 15.58
C TYR A 153 16.29 10.77 16.09
N GLN A 154 17.04 10.82 17.19
CA GLN A 154 17.63 12.08 17.70
C GLN A 154 18.57 12.75 16.69
N LEU A 155 19.30 11.99 15.87
CA LEU A 155 20.10 12.56 14.80
C LEU A 155 19.20 13.17 13.71
N ILE A 156 18.22 12.39 13.21
CA ILE A 156 17.30 12.82 12.16
C ILE A 156 16.49 14.06 12.61
N SER A 157 16.07 14.09 13.87
CA SER A 157 15.28 15.18 14.43
C SER A 157 16.04 16.50 14.50
N HIS A 158 17.38 16.47 14.54
CA HIS A 158 18.25 17.63 14.38
C HIS A 158 18.54 18.02 12.91
N GLY A 159 18.03 17.25 11.94
CA GLY A 159 18.29 17.41 10.51
C GLY A 159 19.54 16.68 10.01
N ILE A 160 20.13 15.79 10.82
CA ILE A 160 21.25 14.93 10.42
C ILE A 160 20.66 13.73 9.67
N LEU A 161 20.85 13.72 8.35
CA LEU A 161 20.27 12.69 7.48
C LEU A 161 21.26 11.57 7.18
N ILE A 162 20.73 10.36 7.16
CA ILE A 162 21.42 9.14 6.77
C ILE A 162 20.48 8.45 5.78
N PRO A 163 20.98 7.97 4.62
CA PRO A 163 20.13 7.25 3.68
C PRO A 163 19.41 6.08 4.35
N ILE A 164 18.10 5.98 4.17
CA ILE A 164 17.28 4.99 4.90
C ILE A 164 17.16 3.64 4.20
N ASP A 165 17.77 3.47 3.01
CA ASP A 165 17.76 2.25 2.20
C ASP A 165 18.50 1.04 2.81
N PHE A 166 18.98 1.16 4.06
CA PHE A 166 19.44 0.03 4.86
C PHE A 166 18.31 -0.77 5.52
N LEU A 167 17.12 -0.18 5.65
CA LEU A 167 15.92 -0.83 6.20
C LEU A 167 15.33 -1.86 5.21
N SER A 168 14.53 -2.81 5.69
CA SER A 168 13.77 -3.69 4.80
C SER A 168 12.70 -2.91 4.02
N VAL A 169 12.26 -3.46 2.89
CA VAL A 169 11.17 -2.88 2.09
C VAL A 169 9.92 -2.66 2.94
N LYS A 170 9.50 -3.67 3.71
CA LYS A 170 8.37 -3.57 4.64
C LYS A 170 8.52 -2.41 5.62
N LYS A 171 9.72 -2.16 6.13
CA LYS A 171 9.95 -1.06 7.07
C LYS A 171 10.00 0.29 6.37
N LEU A 172 10.61 0.36 5.19
CA LEU A 172 10.58 1.57 4.36
C LEU A 172 9.15 1.95 4.00
N ASP A 173 8.30 0.96 3.73
CA ASP A 173 6.88 1.16 3.49
C ASP A 173 6.20 1.86 4.67
N GLU A 174 6.29 1.25 5.86
CA GLU A 174 5.73 1.77 7.11
C GLU A 174 6.20 3.21 7.44
N LEU A 175 7.51 3.47 7.31
CA LEU A 175 8.09 4.73 7.79
C LEU A 175 8.01 5.86 6.76
N TYR A 176 8.06 5.53 5.47
CA TYR A 176 8.33 6.49 4.41
C TYR A 176 7.32 6.40 3.26
N TRP A 177 7.18 5.25 2.60
CA TRP A 177 6.39 5.18 1.36
C TRP A 177 4.89 5.36 1.58
N ASP A 178 4.29 4.68 2.56
CA ASP A 178 2.86 4.84 2.90
C ASP A 178 2.49 6.26 3.32
N ASN A 179 3.47 7.01 3.81
CA ASN A 179 3.30 8.38 4.24
C ASN A 179 3.32 9.39 3.08
N LEU A 180 3.74 8.98 1.88
CA LEU A 180 3.75 9.84 0.69
C LEU A 180 2.33 10.06 0.17
N SER A 181 2.04 11.29 -0.26
CA SER A 181 0.75 11.65 -0.87
C SER A 181 0.37 10.76 -2.06
N PHE A 182 1.35 10.28 -2.83
CA PHE A 182 1.14 9.37 -3.96
C PHE A 182 0.45 8.06 -3.56
N PHE A 183 0.99 7.34 -2.56
CA PHE A 183 0.41 6.07 -2.11
C PHE A 183 -0.91 6.30 -1.37
N ASN A 184 -1.03 7.40 -0.62
CA ASN A 184 -2.30 7.82 -0.02
C ASN A 184 -3.41 8.03 -1.07
N LYS A 185 -3.12 8.65 -2.21
CA LYS A 185 -4.07 8.81 -3.33
C LYS A 185 -4.47 7.47 -3.95
N ILE A 186 -3.55 6.51 -4.06
CA ILE A 186 -3.86 5.15 -4.53
C ILE A 186 -4.89 4.51 -3.61
N ASN A 187 -4.71 4.68 -2.29
CA ASN A 187 -5.59 4.19 -1.23
C ASN A 187 -6.92 4.97 -1.10
N GLY A 188 -7.17 5.97 -1.95
CA GLY A 188 -8.42 6.74 -1.96
C GLY A 188 -8.43 7.97 -1.05
N TYR A 189 -7.32 8.30 -0.40
CA TYR A 189 -7.19 9.50 0.42
C TYR A 189 -6.76 10.70 -0.43
N HIS A 190 -7.51 11.80 -0.33
CA HIS A 190 -7.20 13.04 -1.05
C HIS A 190 -6.38 13.99 -0.16
N SER A 191 -5.08 13.75 -0.07
CA SER A 191 -4.12 14.67 0.53
C SER A 191 -3.02 15.02 -0.47
N ASN A 192 -2.76 16.31 -0.66
CA ASN A 192 -1.57 16.79 -1.39
C ASN A 192 -0.35 16.91 -0.45
N ASN A 193 -0.57 16.73 0.84
CA ASN A 193 0.42 16.87 1.89
C ASN A 193 1.01 15.51 2.25
N THR A 194 2.34 15.44 2.32
CA THR A 194 3.06 14.27 2.82
C THR A 194 3.32 14.45 4.31
N MET A 195 2.89 13.50 5.15
CA MET A 195 3.11 13.51 6.59
C MET A 195 3.98 12.31 6.95
N LEU A 196 5.29 12.51 7.00
CA LEU A 196 6.23 11.43 7.31
C LEU A 196 6.00 10.89 8.73
N ASP A 197 6.35 9.62 8.94
CA ASP A 197 6.41 9.04 10.28
C ASP A 197 7.31 9.91 11.18
N TRP A 198 6.90 10.11 12.44
CA TRP A 198 7.61 10.95 13.39
C TRP A 198 9.10 10.59 13.53
N ARG A 199 9.47 9.32 13.35
CA ARG A 199 10.86 8.83 13.37
C ARG A 199 11.73 9.41 12.25
N LEU A 200 11.12 9.92 11.18
CA LEU A 200 11.78 10.56 10.04
C LEU A 200 11.63 12.10 10.04
N THR A 201 10.98 12.68 11.04
CA THR A 201 10.69 14.12 11.08
C THR A 201 11.85 14.93 11.67
N VAL A 202 12.02 16.16 11.18
CA VAL A 202 12.92 17.17 11.77
C VAL A 202 12.11 17.96 12.80
N SER A 203 12.58 18.03 14.05
CA SER A 203 11.81 18.52 15.22
C SER A 203 11.16 19.89 15.04
N PHE A 204 11.81 20.79 14.30
CA PHE A 204 11.38 22.17 14.12
C PHE A 204 10.93 22.51 12.70
N ALA A 205 10.90 21.52 11.81
CA ALA A 205 10.22 21.66 10.55
C ALA A 205 8.70 21.49 10.75
N GLN A 206 7.90 21.97 9.80
CA GLN A 206 6.50 21.56 9.75
C GLN A 206 6.44 20.04 9.58
N GLN A 207 5.55 19.35 10.31
CA GLN A 207 5.40 17.89 10.15
C GLN A 207 4.94 17.48 8.75
N VAL A 208 4.36 18.44 8.02
CA VAL A 208 3.89 18.29 6.66
C VAL A 208 4.93 18.83 5.68
N ILE A 209 5.29 18.01 4.71
CA ILE A 209 6.06 18.41 3.54
C ILE A 209 5.06 18.62 2.40
N ASP A 210 4.99 19.87 1.91
CA ASP A 210 4.23 20.17 0.71
C ASP A 210 4.93 19.55 -0.50
N SER A 211 4.35 18.47 -1.03
CA SER A 211 4.77 17.82 -2.26
C SER A 211 3.81 18.22 -3.37
N ASN A 212 4.00 19.42 -3.94
CA ASN A 212 3.23 19.90 -5.09
C ASN A 212 3.53 19.15 -6.41
N PHE A 213 4.18 17.98 -6.34
CA PHE A 213 4.51 17.16 -7.48
C PHE A 213 4.00 15.74 -7.27
N ASP A 214 3.51 15.13 -8.34
CA ASP A 214 3.18 13.71 -8.33
C ASP A 214 4.46 12.88 -8.47
N LEU A 215 4.58 11.83 -7.66
CA LEU A 215 5.74 10.94 -7.64
C LEU A 215 5.96 10.28 -9.01
N ILE A 216 4.84 9.93 -9.67
CA ILE A 216 4.76 9.41 -11.02
C ILE A 216 3.73 10.27 -11.76
N ASP A 217 4.11 10.83 -12.91
CA ASP A 217 3.21 11.67 -13.70
C ASP A 217 2.21 10.85 -14.54
N GLU A 218 1.31 11.55 -15.23
CA GLU A 218 0.31 10.95 -16.12
C GLU A 218 0.91 10.15 -17.30
N ASN A 219 2.18 10.40 -17.63
CA ASN A 219 2.92 9.69 -18.66
C ASN A 219 3.80 8.56 -18.09
N TYR A 220 3.63 8.25 -16.80
CA TYR A 220 4.39 7.24 -16.08
C TYR A 220 5.90 7.50 -16.03
N PHE A 221 6.29 8.77 -15.96
CA PHE A 221 7.66 9.15 -15.62
C PHE A 221 7.77 9.42 -14.13
N ILE A 222 8.80 8.82 -13.51
CA ILE A 222 9.14 9.07 -12.11
C ILE A 222 9.72 10.47 -12.00
N HIS A 223 9.25 11.23 -11.00
CA HIS A 223 9.71 12.58 -10.76
C HIS A 223 11.23 12.63 -10.52
N LYS A 224 11.90 13.63 -11.11
CA LYS A 224 13.37 13.77 -11.11
C LYS A 224 14.05 13.69 -9.74
N THR A 225 13.34 14.07 -8.67
CA THR A 225 13.86 13.94 -7.28
C THR A 225 14.21 12.49 -6.93
N PHE A 226 13.53 11.53 -7.55
CA PHE A 226 13.68 10.10 -7.32
C PHE A 226 14.56 9.44 -8.39
N ASP A 227 15.24 10.22 -9.25
CA ASP A 227 15.96 9.68 -10.40
C ASP A 227 17.04 8.66 -10.03
N ASN A 228 17.70 8.88 -8.89
CA ASN A 228 18.79 8.04 -8.43
C ASN A 228 18.33 6.77 -7.69
N PHE A 229 17.04 6.64 -7.40
CA PHE A 229 16.48 5.56 -6.59
C PHE A 229 15.11 5.08 -7.10
N LYS A 230 14.94 5.12 -8.44
CA LYS A 230 13.77 4.57 -9.14
C LYS A 230 13.60 3.07 -8.87
N ASP A 231 14.70 2.35 -8.70
CA ASP A 231 14.71 0.93 -8.36
C ASP A 231 13.96 0.68 -7.04
N LEU A 232 14.20 1.50 -6.02
CA LEU A 232 13.51 1.40 -4.73
C LEU A 232 12.01 1.68 -4.85
N LEU A 233 11.60 2.67 -5.66
CA LEU A 233 10.18 2.94 -5.89
C LEU A 233 9.50 1.78 -6.63
N ILE A 234 10.15 1.21 -7.64
CA ILE A 234 9.61 0.06 -8.37
C ILE A 234 9.52 -1.17 -7.43
N GLU A 235 10.54 -1.41 -6.61
CA GLU A 235 10.55 -2.47 -5.61
C GLU A 235 9.41 -2.31 -4.60
N GLU A 236 9.13 -1.08 -4.16
CA GLU A 236 8.00 -0.77 -3.28
C GLU A 236 6.64 -1.08 -3.93
N ILE A 237 6.43 -0.61 -5.16
CA ILE A 237 5.19 -0.86 -5.89
C ILE A 237 4.98 -2.36 -6.11
N LEU A 238 6.05 -3.12 -6.40
CA LEU A 238 6.01 -4.58 -6.50
C LEU A 238 5.75 -5.26 -5.15
N PHE A 239 6.31 -4.75 -4.05
CA PHE A 239 6.08 -5.26 -2.71
C PHE A 239 4.61 -5.11 -2.32
N LYS A 240 4.03 -3.92 -2.52
CA LYS A 240 2.59 -3.68 -2.29
C LYS A 240 1.72 -4.54 -3.19
N LEU A 241 2.05 -4.65 -4.48
CA LEU A 241 1.30 -5.52 -5.39
C LEU A 241 1.23 -6.96 -4.87
N LYS A 242 2.36 -7.50 -4.39
CA LYS A 242 2.49 -8.88 -3.88
C LYS A 242 1.89 -9.05 -2.48
N ASN A 243 1.54 -7.98 -1.76
CA ASN A 243 0.97 -8.09 -0.42
C ASN A 243 -0.46 -8.68 -0.49
N PRO A 244 -0.73 -9.85 0.13
CA PRO A 244 -2.06 -10.45 0.10
C PRO A 244 -3.12 -9.60 0.81
N GLU A 245 -2.74 -8.79 1.79
CA GLU A 245 -3.64 -7.95 2.58
C GLU A 245 -4.08 -6.68 1.83
N GLU A 246 -3.41 -6.32 0.74
CA GLU A 246 -3.80 -5.16 -0.08
C GLU A 246 -5.13 -5.42 -0.80
N SER A 247 -5.96 -4.39 -0.86
CA SER A 247 -7.25 -4.49 -1.54
C SER A 247 -7.08 -4.76 -3.04
N PHE A 248 -8.03 -5.49 -3.62
CA PHE A 248 -8.04 -5.77 -5.05
C PHE A 248 -7.98 -4.50 -5.92
N TYR A 249 -8.70 -3.44 -5.53
CA TYR A 249 -8.69 -2.15 -6.21
C TYR A 249 -7.31 -1.49 -6.22
N ILE A 250 -6.60 -1.53 -5.08
CA ILE A 250 -5.22 -1.04 -4.99
C ILE A 250 -4.31 -1.88 -5.90
N LYS A 251 -4.40 -3.21 -5.85
CA LYS A 251 -3.61 -4.10 -6.72
C LYS A 251 -3.81 -3.79 -8.21
N GLN A 252 -5.05 -3.51 -8.64
CA GLN A 252 -5.32 -3.11 -10.02
C GLN A 252 -4.61 -1.80 -10.40
N LYS A 253 -4.70 -0.76 -9.58
CA LYS A 253 -3.98 0.51 -9.80
C LYS A 253 -2.47 0.30 -9.88
N LEU A 254 -1.91 -0.52 -8.98
CA LEU A 254 -0.48 -0.81 -8.98
C LEU A 254 -0.05 -1.55 -10.26
N LEU A 255 -0.87 -2.47 -10.78
CA LEU A 255 -0.63 -3.12 -12.08
C LEU A 255 -0.61 -2.13 -13.24
N GLU A 256 -1.53 -1.17 -13.27
CA GLU A 256 -1.56 -0.10 -14.28
C GLU A 256 -0.30 0.77 -14.23
N ILE A 257 0.10 1.17 -13.02
CA ILE A 257 1.33 1.95 -12.79
C ILE A 257 2.56 1.17 -13.28
N LEU A 258 2.70 -0.10 -12.87
CA LEU A 258 3.83 -0.94 -13.29
C LEU A 258 3.86 -1.13 -14.81
N PHE A 259 2.69 -1.20 -15.46
CA PHE A 259 2.62 -1.31 -16.90
C PHE A 259 3.16 -0.06 -17.58
N GLY A 260 2.74 1.12 -17.12
CA GLY A 260 3.30 2.38 -17.58
C GLY A 260 4.81 2.48 -17.36
N LEU A 261 5.27 2.17 -16.13
CA LEU A 261 6.69 2.19 -15.78
C LEU A 261 7.53 1.24 -16.64
N SER A 262 7.00 0.07 -17.04
CA SER A 262 7.75 -0.86 -17.89
C SER A 262 8.01 -0.34 -19.30
N LYS A 263 7.19 0.59 -19.80
CA LYS A 263 7.42 1.27 -21.07
C LYS A 263 8.45 2.37 -20.92
N SER A 264 8.33 3.16 -19.84
CA SER A 264 9.22 4.29 -19.56
C SER A 264 10.61 3.85 -19.13
N TYR A 265 10.73 2.68 -18.50
CA TYR A 265 11.97 2.14 -17.91
C TYR A 265 12.13 0.63 -18.18
N PRO A 266 12.35 0.22 -19.45
CA PRO A 266 12.43 -1.18 -19.84
C PRO A 266 13.61 -1.94 -19.19
N GLU A 267 14.62 -1.25 -18.69
CA GLU A 267 15.80 -1.80 -18.02
C GLU A 267 15.49 -2.52 -16.70
N PHE A 268 14.36 -2.24 -16.05
CA PHE A 268 14.01 -2.86 -14.76
C PHE A 268 13.30 -4.21 -14.89
N ASN A 269 13.03 -4.69 -16.10
CA ASN A 269 12.43 -6.00 -16.35
C ASN A 269 11.13 -6.28 -15.55
N ILE A 270 10.33 -5.22 -15.32
CA ILE A 270 9.09 -5.26 -14.52
C ILE A 270 8.13 -6.37 -15.00
N ALA A 271 8.08 -6.61 -16.31
CA ALA A 271 7.19 -7.60 -16.91
C ALA A 271 7.46 -9.04 -16.42
N GLU A 272 8.71 -9.39 -16.11
CA GLU A 272 9.04 -10.73 -15.58
C GLU A 272 8.58 -10.88 -14.13
N GLU A 273 8.83 -9.86 -13.30
CA GLU A 273 8.42 -9.82 -11.89
C GLU A 273 6.89 -9.88 -11.74
N VAL A 274 6.13 -9.17 -12.58
CA VAL A 274 4.66 -9.20 -12.54
C VAL A 274 4.10 -10.54 -13.04
N LYS A 275 4.80 -11.26 -13.92
CA LYS A 275 4.37 -12.59 -14.36
C LYS A 275 4.38 -13.61 -13.23
N GLU A 276 5.35 -13.55 -12.32
CA GLU A 276 5.37 -14.42 -11.14
C GLU A 276 4.16 -14.16 -10.24
N PHE A 277 3.83 -12.88 -10.05
CA PHE A 277 2.67 -12.45 -9.25
C PHE A 277 1.33 -12.99 -9.77
N GLN A 278 1.14 -13.19 -11.09
CA GLN A 278 -0.15 -13.66 -11.62
C GLN A 278 -0.64 -14.97 -10.99
N ASN A 279 0.29 -15.91 -10.76
CA ASN A 279 -0.06 -17.18 -10.15
C ASN A 279 -0.43 -17.00 -8.68
N GLU A 280 0.35 -16.20 -7.94
CA GLU A 280 0.08 -15.88 -6.54
C GLU A 280 -1.25 -15.15 -6.37
N PHE A 281 -1.49 -14.13 -7.19
CA PHE A 281 -2.75 -13.42 -7.27
C PHE A 281 -3.92 -14.37 -7.52
N TYR A 282 -3.83 -15.24 -8.53
CA TYR A 282 -4.87 -16.23 -8.79
C TYR A 282 -5.08 -17.19 -7.61
N GLN A 283 -4.01 -17.62 -6.92
CA GLN A 283 -4.16 -18.44 -5.71
C GLN A 283 -4.91 -17.68 -4.61
N ASN A 284 -4.51 -16.43 -4.34
CA ASN A 284 -5.04 -15.63 -3.24
C ASN A 284 -6.46 -15.13 -3.49
N GLU A 285 -6.73 -14.56 -4.67
CA GLU A 285 -8.00 -13.90 -5.00
C GLU A 285 -9.07 -14.86 -5.52
N VAL A 286 -8.70 -16.06 -5.98
CA VAL A 286 -9.65 -17.03 -6.55
C VAL A 286 -9.68 -18.30 -5.73
N VAL A 287 -8.57 -19.03 -5.63
CA VAL A 287 -8.57 -20.37 -5.00
C VAL A 287 -8.84 -20.29 -3.49
N ILE A 288 -8.13 -19.42 -2.76
CA ILE A 288 -8.33 -19.26 -1.31
C ILE A 288 -9.73 -18.72 -1.02
N LYS A 289 -10.18 -17.67 -1.73
CA LYS A 289 -11.54 -17.13 -1.59
C LYS A 289 -12.61 -18.18 -1.87
N LEU A 290 -12.49 -19.00 -2.92
CA LEU A 290 -13.45 -20.09 -3.17
C LEU A 290 -13.46 -21.12 -2.02
N ASN A 291 -12.30 -21.47 -1.46
CA ASN A 291 -12.23 -22.37 -0.30
C ASN A 291 -12.86 -21.77 0.96
N GLU A 292 -12.69 -20.46 1.17
CA GLU A 292 -13.35 -19.73 2.27
C GLU A 292 -14.87 -19.67 2.07
N LEU A 293 -15.32 -19.41 0.84
CA LEU A 293 -16.73 -19.46 0.47
C LEU A 293 -17.31 -20.85 0.72
N GLU A 294 -16.60 -21.93 0.40
CA GLU A 294 -17.06 -23.30 0.70
C GLU A 294 -17.29 -23.51 2.19
N LYS A 295 -16.35 -23.06 3.04
CA LYS A 295 -16.49 -23.17 4.49
C LYS A 295 -17.71 -22.39 5.00
N LEU A 296 -17.95 -21.22 4.43
CA LEU A 296 -19.09 -20.36 4.75
C LEU A 296 -20.42 -21.02 4.33
N LEU A 297 -20.50 -21.51 3.09
CA LEU A 297 -21.68 -22.24 2.58
C LEU A 297 -22.00 -23.49 3.39
N LEU A 298 -20.98 -24.15 3.95
CA LEU A 298 -21.15 -25.37 4.77
C LEU A 298 -21.38 -25.09 6.26
N ASN A 299 -21.53 -23.83 6.69
CA ASN A 299 -21.64 -23.43 8.10
C ASN A 299 -20.52 -23.99 8.99
N LYS A 300 -19.31 -24.15 8.45
CA LYS A 300 -18.12 -24.66 9.18
C LYS A 300 -17.34 -23.56 9.89
N ILE A 301 -17.77 -22.31 9.76
CA ILE A 301 -17.23 -21.17 10.48
C ILE A 301 -17.99 -21.13 11.82
N GLY A 302 -17.41 -21.72 12.87
CA GLY A 302 -18.07 -21.84 14.17
C GLY A 302 -18.43 -20.48 14.77
N ASP A 303 -19.60 -20.38 15.40
CA ASP A 303 -20.19 -19.32 16.27
C ASP A 303 -19.94 -17.82 15.98
N ASN A 304 -19.14 -17.47 14.98
CA ASN A 304 -18.94 -16.12 14.52
C ASN A 304 -20.04 -15.80 13.49
N ASP A 305 -20.88 -14.88 13.92
CA ASP A 305 -22.04 -14.31 13.24
C ASP A 305 -21.90 -14.24 11.70
N PRO A 306 -22.82 -14.85 10.91
CA PRO A 306 -22.85 -14.72 9.44
C PRO A 306 -23.06 -13.28 8.93
N CYS A 307 -23.21 -12.30 9.83
CA CYS A 307 -23.27 -10.87 9.52
C CYS A 307 -21.91 -10.20 9.19
N PHE A 308 -20.79 -10.92 9.14
CA PHE A 308 -19.46 -10.34 8.93
C PHE A 308 -18.96 -10.26 7.48
N ILE A 309 -19.77 -10.60 6.47
CA ILE A 309 -19.47 -10.15 5.11
C ILE A 309 -20.07 -8.76 4.98
N ASP A 310 -19.23 -7.73 5.08
CA ASP A 310 -19.64 -6.37 4.83
C ASP A 310 -20.29 -6.31 3.43
N PRO A 311 -21.57 -5.90 3.29
CA PRO A 311 -22.23 -5.79 2.00
C PRO A 311 -21.53 -4.84 1.02
N GLU A 312 -20.54 -4.06 1.46
CA GLU A 312 -19.71 -3.20 0.61
C GLU A 312 -18.41 -3.87 0.11
N GLU A 313 -18.02 -5.03 0.64
CA GLU A 313 -16.82 -5.77 0.18
C GLU A 313 -17.19 -6.99 -0.67
N GLU A 314 -16.89 -6.94 -1.97
CA GLU A 314 -16.98 -8.10 -2.85
C GLU A 314 -16.07 -9.23 -2.32
N PHE A 315 -16.64 -10.39 -1.98
CA PHE A 315 -15.87 -11.51 -1.46
C PHE A 315 -15.05 -12.22 -2.54
N ILE A 316 -15.61 -12.33 -3.74
CA ILE A 316 -14.90 -12.69 -4.97
C ILE A 316 -14.95 -11.47 -5.89
N HIS A 317 -13.81 -10.79 -6.00
CA HIS A 317 -13.65 -9.55 -6.76
C HIS A 317 -13.79 -9.75 -8.28
N ASP A 318 -13.94 -8.64 -9.02
CA ASP A 318 -14.04 -8.62 -10.48
C ASP A 318 -12.70 -8.95 -11.17
N VAL A 319 -12.21 -10.17 -10.99
CA VAL A 319 -10.98 -10.67 -11.60
C VAL A 319 -11.01 -10.65 -13.14
N PHE A 320 -12.20 -10.59 -13.75
CA PHE A 320 -12.36 -10.47 -15.21
C PHE A 320 -12.13 -9.04 -15.73
N SER A 321 -12.28 -8.03 -14.87
CA SER A 321 -12.05 -6.62 -15.19
C SER A 321 -10.58 -6.22 -15.29
N ILE A 322 -9.64 -7.07 -14.82
CA ILE A 322 -8.21 -6.76 -14.87
C ILE A 322 -7.77 -6.55 -16.31
N ASP A 323 -7.44 -5.30 -16.64
CA ASP A 323 -7.02 -4.87 -17.97
C ASP A 323 -5.56 -4.41 -17.97
N SER A 324 -4.66 -5.37 -17.72
CA SER A 324 -3.22 -5.15 -17.75
C SER A 324 -2.57 -6.01 -18.82
N PRO A 325 -1.68 -5.46 -19.67
CA PRO A 325 -0.94 -6.28 -20.64
C PRO A 325 0.04 -7.26 -20.01
N PHE A 326 0.33 -7.14 -18.72
CA PHE A 326 1.01 -8.21 -18.00
C PHE A 326 0.08 -9.36 -17.73
N TRP A 327 -1.18 -9.09 -17.39
CA TRP A 327 -2.19 -10.10 -17.13
C TRP A 327 -2.52 -10.88 -18.41
N ASN A 328 -2.18 -12.17 -18.46
CA ASN A 328 -2.58 -13.01 -19.58
C ASN A 328 -4.09 -13.31 -19.48
N LYS A 329 -4.88 -12.35 -19.96
CA LYS A 329 -6.34 -12.34 -19.82
C LYS A 329 -7.00 -13.60 -20.37
N GLU A 330 -6.56 -14.09 -21.53
CA GLU A 330 -7.14 -15.30 -22.14
C GLU A 330 -6.89 -16.53 -21.24
N LYS A 331 -5.63 -16.83 -20.95
CA LYS A 331 -5.26 -17.99 -20.13
C LYS A 331 -5.82 -17.91 -18.71
N MET A 332 -5.80 -16.74 -18.09
CA MET A 332 -6.32 -16.56 -16.74
C MET A 332 -7.84 -16.63 -16.71
N ASN A 333 -8.54 -16.03 -17.68
CA ASN A 333 -10.00 -16.13 -17.75
C ASN A 333 -10.47 -17.56 -17.95
N GLU A 334 -9.81 -18.33 -18.82
CA GLU A 334 -10.13 -19.76 -19.00
C GLU A 334 -9.97 -20.53 -17.69
N ARG A 335 -8.84 -20.33 -17.01
CA ARG A 335 -8.54 -20.99 -15.72
C ARG A 335 -9.55 -20.61 -14.63
N ILE A 336 -9.82 -19.32 -14.45
CA ILE A 336 -10.76 -18.79 -13.47
C ILE A 336 -12.17 -19.31 -13.75
N LYS A 337 -12.62 -19.25 -15.01
CA LYS A 337 -13.94 -19.77 -15.40
C LYS A 337 -14.05 -21.27 -15.12
N SER A 338 -13.01 -22.05 -15.43
CA SER A 338 -13.00 -23.49 -15.14
C SER A 338 -13.21 -23.75 -13.64
N ASP A 339 -12.44 -23.08 -12.79
CA ASP A 339 -12.54 -23.29 -11.34
C ASP A 339 -13.87 -22.81 -10.75
N LEU A 340 -14.38 -21.68 -11.23
CA LEU A 340 -15.71 -21.19 -10.85
C LEU A 340 -16.78 -22.21 -11.25
N LEU A 341 -16.75 -22.70 -12.49
CA LEU A 341 -17.69 -23.73 -12.94
C LEU A 341 -17.58 -24.99 -12.08
N ASP A 342 -16.38 -25.49 -11.83
CA ASP A 342 -16.17 -26.69 -11.01
C ASP A 342 -16.69 -26.50 -9.59
N PHE A 343 -16.35 -25.38 -8.96
CA PHE A 343 -16.79 -25.03 -7.61
C PHE A 343 -18.33 -24.96 -7.51
N PHE A 344 -18.96 -24.16 -8.38
CA PHE A 344 -20.41 -23.94 -8.32
C PHE A 344 -21.19 -25.16 -8.81
N ASN A 345 -20.64 -26.02 -9.66
CA ASN A 345 -21.26 -27.31 -9.97
C ASN A 345 -21.29 -28.24 -8.75
N ARG A 346 -20.18 -28.34 -8.00
CA ARG A 346 -20.14 -29.14 -6.75
C ARG A 346 -21.14 -28.61 -5.71
N ASN A 347 -21.35 -27.30 -5.70
CA ASN A 347 -22.19 -26.60 -4.72
C ASN A 347 -23.56 -26.13 -5.25
N LYS A 348 -23.99 -26.56 -6.45
CA LYS A 348 -25.22 -26.09 -7.17
C LYS A 348 -26.51 -26.21 -6.35
N LYS A 349 -26.52 -27.07 -5.32
CA LYS A 349 -27.67 -27.33 -4.45
C LYS A 349 -27.76 -26.40 -3.23
N ILE A 350 -26.75 -25.58 -2.98
CA ILE A 350 -26.69 -24.69 -1.82
C ILE A 350 -27.22 -23.32 -2.26
N SER A 351 -28.32 -22.92 -1.63
CA SER A 351 -28.90 -21.60 -1.83
C SER A 351 -28.19 -20.53 -1.01
N PHE A 352 -27.86 -19.41 -1.63
CA PHE A 352 -27.21 -18.28 -0.95
C PHE A 352 -27.57 -16.93 -1.58
N THR A 353 -27.23 -15.84 -0.90
CA THR A 353 -27.38 -14.46 -1.43
C THR A 353 -26.16 -14.11 -2.29
N TYR A 354 -25.94 -14.86 -3.38
CA TYR A 354 -24.71 -14.76 -4.19
C TYR A 354 -24.46 -13.37 -4.78
N TYR A 355 -25.53 -12.63 -5.11
CA TYR A 355 -25.43 -11.25 -5.59
C TYR A 355 -24.64 -10.31 -4.65
N LYS A 356 -24.67 -10.54 -3.33
CA LYS A 356 -23.96 -9.70 -2.35
C LYS A 356 -22.46 -9.98 -2.26
N ILE A 357 -22.03 -11.19 -2.64
CA ILE A 357 -20.67 -11.67 -2.36
C ILE A 357 -19.83 -11.83 -3.63
N LEU A 358 -20.46 -11.82 -4.80
CA LEU A 358 -19.79 -11.95 -6.09
C LEU A 358 -19.78 -10.61 -6.80
N ALA A 359 -18.64 -10.25 -7.38
CA ALA A 359 -18.55 -9.13 -8.30
C ALA A 359 -19.54 -9.27 -9.47
N PRO A 360 -20.05 -8.16 -10.05
CA PRO A 360 -21.10 -8.20 -11.06
C PRO A 360 -20.80 -9.11 -12.27
N SER A 361 -19.56 -9.08 -12.78
CA SER A 361 -19.14 -9.89 -13.94
C SER A 361 -19.12 -11.40 -13.63
N VAL A 362 -18.69 -11.77 -12.41
CA VAL A 362 -18.64 -13.15 -11.94
C VAL A 362 -20.05 -13.67 -11.69
N TYR A 363 -20.88 -12.84 -11.06
CA TYR A 363 -22.29 -13.12 -10.83
C TYR A 363 -23.04 -13.34 -12.14
N GLU A 364 -22.88 -12.43 -13.11
CA GLU A 364 -23.49 -12.54 -14.43
C GLU A 364 -23.09 -13.84 -15.14
N PHE A 365 -21.78 -14.13 -15.19
CA PHE A 365 -21.25 -15.35 -15.81
C PHE A 365 -21.85 -16.64 -15.21
N LEU A 366 -21.94 -16.72 -13.88
CA LEU A 366 -22.48 -17.90 -13.21
C LEU A 366 -24.00 -18.03 -13.36
N LYS A 367 -24.70 -16.89 -13.45
CA LYS A 367 -26.13 -16.82 -13.70
C LYS A 367 -26.49 -17.29 -15.12
N GLU A 368 -25.70 -16.90 -16.12
CA GLU A 368 -25.86 -17.41 -17.51
C GLU A 368 -25.75 -18.93 -17.60
N LYS A 369 -24.93 -19.53 -16.74
CA LYS A 369 -24.68 -20.98 -16.66
C LYS A 369 -25.69 -21.74 -15.81
N ASP A 370 -26.71 -21.07 -15.28
CA ASP A 370 -27.75 -21.68 -14.43
C ASP A 370 -27.15 -22.40 -13.19
N LEU A 371 -26.06 -21.85 -12.62
CA LEU A 371 -25.33 -22.46 -11.50
C LEU A 371 -25.64 -21.85 -10.12
N LEU A 372 -26.32 -20.70 -10.08
CA LEU A 372 -26.63 -19.99 -8.84
C LEU A 372 -28.04 -20.34 -8.37
N LEU A 373 -28.15 -21.10 -7.28
CA LEU A 373 -29.41 -21.21 -6.55
C LEU A 373 -29.49 -20.04 -5.56
N GLU A 374 -30.37 -19.08 -5.81
CA GLU A 374 -30.41 -17.83 -5.07
C GLU A 374 -31.48 -17.82 -4.00
N SER A 375 -31.12 -17.27 -2.85
CA SER A 375 -32.00 -16.94 -1.74
C SER A 375 -31.68 -15.53 -1.28
N PHE A 376 -32.67 -14.77 -0.86
CA PHE A 376 -32.51 -13.34 -0.59
C PHE A 376 -32.97 -13.01 0.82
N TRP A 377 -32.20 -12.16 1.51
CA TRP A 377 -32.51 -11.75 2.88
C TRP A 377 -33.58 -10.66 2.90
N GLU A 378 -33.58 -9.78 1.91
CA GLU A 378 -34.51 -8.67 1.79
C GLU A 378 -34.99 -8.48 0.34
N LEU A 379 -36.11 -7.76 0.18
CA LEU A 379 -36.61 -7.38 -1.14
C LEU A 379 -35.62 -6.48 -1.91
N CYS A 380 -34.80 -5.69 -1.20
CA CYS A 380 -33.78 -4.85 -1.81
C CYS A 380 -32.70 -5.70 -2.52
N ASP A 381 -32.22 -6.76 -1.88
CA ASP A 381 -31.25 -7.71 -2.45
C ASP A 381 -31.79 -8.37 -3.70
N PHE A 382 -33.04 -8.82 -3.65
CA PHE A 382 -33.71 -9.39 -4.82
C PHE A 382 -33.89 -8.39 -5.94
N LYS A 383 -34.34 -7.16 -5.65
CA LYS A 383 -34.47 -6.10 -6.68
C LYS A 383 -33.12 -5.77 -7.32
N ASN A 384 -32.06 -5.79 -6.55
CA ASN A 384 -30.72 -5.54 -7.05
C ASN A 384 -30.19 -6.71 -7.90
N SER A 385 -30.41 -7.96 -7.48
CA SER A 385 -30.03 -9.14 -8.26
C SER A 385 -30.75 -9.24 -9.61
N LEU A 386 -31.99 -8.74 -9.68
CA LEU A 386 -32.77 -8.65 -10.92
C LEU A 386 -32.25 -7.61 -11.92
N LYS A 387 -31.28 -6.76 -11.56
CA LYS A 387 -30.63 -5.86 -12.53
C LYS A 387 -29.72 -6.60 -13.52
N ILE A 388 -29.32 -7.83 -13.19
CA ILE A 388 -28.39 -8.65 -13.97
C ILE A 388 -29.10 -9.97 -14.35
N ASN A 389 -29.31 -10.19 -15.65
CA ASN A 389 -29.96 -11.39 -16.24
C ASN A 389 -31.15 -11.94 -15.41
N PRO A 390 -32.19 -11.12 -15.16
CA PRO A 390 -33.29 -11.49 -14.26
C PRO A 390 -34.02 -12.77 -14.68
N GLU A 391 -34.12 -13.06 -15.97
CA GLU A 391 -34.73 -14.27 -16.54
C GLU A 391 -33.96 -15.56 -16.24
N LYS A 392 -32.72 -15.45 -15.79
CA LYS A 392 -31.86 -16.57 -15.39
C LYS A 392 -31.90 -16.86 -13.90
N THR A 393 -32.72 -16.16 -13.13
CA THR A 393 -32.84 -16.33 -11.68
C THR A 393 -33.40 -17.73 -11.34
N ILE A 394 -32.66 -18.50 -10.54
CA ILE A 394 -33.11 -19.77 -9.96
C ILE A 394 -33.29 -19.52 -8.47
N TYR A 395 -34.53 -19.54 -7.99
CA TYR A 395 -34.89 -19.12 -6.64
C TYR A 395 -35.09 -20.31 -5.69
N SER A 396 -34.66 -20.12 -4.45
CA SER A 396 -34.98 -20.94 -3.29
C SER A 396 -35.39 -20.04 -2.13
N PRO A 397 -36.55 -20.28 -1.50
CA PRO A 397 -36.92 -19.60 -0.26
C PRO A 397 -36.19 -20.18 0.97
N ILE A 398 -35.49 -21.31 0.81
CA ILE A 398 -34.61 -21.89 1.83
C ILE A 398 -33.24 -21.23 1.68
N TRP A 399 -32.63 -20.76 2.78
CA TRP A 399 -31.28 -20.21 2.81
C TRP A 399 -30.30 -21.22 3.42
N SER A 400 -29.20 -21.52 2.73
CA SER A 400 -28.13 -22.45 3.17
C SER A 400 -28.66 -23.81 3.67
N ASN A 401 -28.04 -24.40 4.70
CA ASN A 401 -28.35 -25.71 5.32
C ASN A 401 -29.65 -25.73 6.14
N PHE A 402 -30.78 -25.32 5.56
CA PHE A 402 -32.08 -25.23 6.24
C PHE A 402 -32.12 -24.25 7.42
N ASN A 403 -31.26 -23.22 7.39
CA ASN A 403 -31.40 -22.13 8.34
C ASN A 403 -32.60 -21.30 7.88
N PHE A 404 -33.77 -21.58 8.47
CA PHE A 404 -34.95 -20.77 8.24
C PHE A 404 -34.62 -19.38 8.71
N SER A 405 -34.73 -18.38 7.84
CA SER A 405 -34.63 -16.95 8.12
C SER A 405 -35.76 -16.46 9.06
N ALA A 406 -36.19 -17.32 9.99
CA ALA A 406 -37.32 -17.19 10.88
C ALA A 406 -37.19 -16.07 11.91
N GLN A 407 -36.00 -15.47 12.05
CA GLN A 407 -35.72 -14.48 13.10
C GLN A 407 -35.69 -13.02 12.61
N TYR A 408 -35.83 -12.72 11.31
CA TYR A 408 -35.61 -11.35 10.78
C TYR A 408 -36.80 -10.75 10.01
N TYR A 409 -38.01 -11.26 10.21
CA TYR A 409 -39.13 -10.94 9.35
C TYR A 409 -39.81 -9.57 9.60
N ASN A 410 -39.63 -8.67 8.63
CA ASN A 410 -40.61 -7.68 8.14
C ASN A 410 -41.26 -8.13 6.80
N PHE A 411 -41.22 -9.42 6.47
CA PHE A 411 -41.58 -10.00 5.15
C PHE A 411 -43.05 -9.89 4.71
N TYR A 412 -43.99 -9.50 5.57
CA TYR A 412 -45.42 -9.67 5.26
C TYR A 412 -45.96 -8.75 4.15
N SER A 413 -45.48 -7.51 4.03
CA SER A 413 -45.86 -6.60 2.92
C SER A 413 -45.10 -6.91 1.63
N ASP A 414 -43.87 -7.42 1.76
CA ASP A 414 -42.91 -7.52 0.67
C ASP A 414 -43.05 -8.81 -0.13
N LEU A 415 -43.60 -9.88 0.47
CA LEU A 415 -43.79 -11.18 -0.18
C LEU A 415 -44.62 -11.09 -1.46
N LYS A 416 -45.71 -10.32 -1.46
CA LYS A 416 -46.54 -10.17 -2.67
C LYS A 416 -45.79 -9.48 -3.80
N GLU A 417 -44.95 -8.51 -3.46
CA GLU A 417 -44.09 -7.85 -4.45
C GLU A 417 -42.99 -8.81 -4.93
N PHE A 418 -42.46 -9.62 -4.04
CA PHE A 418 -41.50 -10.67 -4.34
C PHE A 418 -42.06 -11.69 -5.35
N GLU A 419 -43.23 -12.26 -5.05
CA GLU A 419 -43.95 -13.20 -5.92
C GLU A 419 -44.30 -12.58 -7.27
N LYS A 420 -44.79 -11.34 -7.27
CA LYS A 420 -45.06 -10.59 -8.51
C LYS A 420 -43.82 -10.46 -9.38
N ASN A 421 -42.67 -10.15 -8.78
CA ASN A 421 -41.41 -10.02 -9.51
C ASN A 421 -40.89 -11.39 -9.99
N LEU A 422 -40.99 -12.45 -9.17
CA LEU A 422 -40.64 -13.82 -9.58
C LEU A 422 -41.43 -14.25 -10.82
N LEU A 423 -42.74 -13.99 -10.86
CA LEU A 423 -43.56 -14.26 -12.05
C LEU A 423 -43.19 -13.35 -13.24
N LYS A 424 -43.05 -12.04 -13.00
CA LYS A 424 -42.72 -11.05 -14.03
C LYS A 424 -41.45 -11.43 -14.78
N TYR A 425 -40.42 -11.85 -14.05
CA TYR A 425 -39.12 -12.22 -14.60
C TYR A 425 -38.99 -13.72 -14.90
N LYS A 426 -40.07 -14.50 -14.76
CA LYS A 426 -40.08 -15.95 -15.01
C LYS A 426 -38.97 -16.69 -14.27
N ALA A 427 -38.77 -16.33 -13.00
CA ALA A 427 -37.81 -17.02 -12.15
C ALA A 427 -38.16 -18.51 -12.06
N ARG A 428 -37.12 -19.34 -12.05
CA ARG A 428 -37.22 -20.81 -11.99
C ARG A 428 -36.85 -21.30 -10.60
N THR A 429 -37.04 -22.58 -10.33
CA THR A 429 -36.53 -23.28 -9.14
C THR A 429 -36.07 -24.68 -9.49
N THR A 430 -35.53 -25.45 -8.55
CA THR A 430 -35.08 -26.83 -8.79
C THR A 430 -36.10 -27.84 -8.27
N ALA A 431 -36.10 -29.06 -8.82
CA ALA A 431 -36.97 -30.14 -8.34
C ALA A 431 -36.73 -30.44 -6.86
N LYS A 432 -35.45 -30.45 -6.45
CA LYS A 432 -35.05 -30.65 -5.06
C LYS A 432 -35.66 -29.59 -4.13
N VAL A 433 -35.63 -28.31 -4.50
CA VAL A 433 -36.25 -27.25 -3.68
C VAL A 433 -37.75 -27.48 -3.52
N LYS A 434 -38.47 -27.85 -4.58
CA LYS A 434 -39.91 -28.17 -4.46
C LYS A 434 -40.16 -29.36 -3.54
N ASP A 435 -39.33 -30.40 -3.60
CA ASP A 435 -39.47 -31.58 -2.74
C ASP A 435 -39.14 -31.26 -1.28
N ASP A 436 -38.09 -30.47 -1.03
CA ASP A 436 -37.72 -29.98 0.30
C ASP A 436 -38.86 -29.13 0.89
N LEU A 437 -39.48 -28.24 0.10
CA LEU A 437 -40.61 -27.42 0.53
C LEU A 437 -41.87 -28.24 0.85
N LYS A 438 -42.20 -29.25 0.04
CA LYS A 438 -43.32 -30.17 0.32
C LYS A 438 -43.10 -30.92 1.63
N LEU A 439 -41.88 -31.41 1.86
CA LEU A 439 -41.52 -32.08 3.11
C LEU A 439 -41.68 -31.13 4.30
N LEU A 440 -41.19 -29.90 4.19
CA LEU A 440 -41.30 -28.90 5.25
C LEU A 440 -42.75 -28.52 5.59
N LEU A 441 -43.63 -28.45 4.59
CA LEU A 441 -45.06 -28.20 4.81
C LEU A 441 -45.76 -29.36 5.52
N GLN A 442 -45.24 -30.59 5.41
CA GLN A 442 -45.76 -31.79 6.08
C GLN A 442 -45.23 -31.98 7.51
N LEU A 443 -44.03 -31.47 7.81
CA LEU A 443 -43.40 -31.61 9.12
C LEU A 443 -44.06 -30.69 10.16
N GLN A 444 -44.81 -31.29 11.08
CA GLN A 444 -45.48 -30.57 12.19
C GLN A 444 -44.49 -29.94 13.19
N SER A 445 -43.22 -30.33 13.16
CA SER A 445 -42.17 -29.82 14.05
C SER A 445 -41.75 -28.37 13.76
N PHE A 446 -42.08 -27.82 12.59
CA PHE A 446 -41.77 -26.44 12.23
C PHE A 446 -43.03 -25.56 12.27
N ASN A 447 -43.08 -24.59 13.18
CA ASN A 447 -44.23 -23.68 13.33
C ASN A 447 -44.13 -22.47 12.38
N PHE A 448 -44.20 -22.70 11.06
CA PHE A 448 -44.19 -21.63 10.07
C PHE A 448 -45.48 -20.79 10.12
N SER A 449 -45.33 -19.47 9.94
CA SER A 449 -46.47 -18.56 9.80
C SER A 449 -47.26 -18.84 8.52
N LYS A 450 -48.52 -18.40 8.47
CA LYS A 450 -49.38 -18.64 7.29
C LYS A 450 -48.78 -18.06 6.00
N ALA A 451 -48.24 -16.85 6.04
CA ALA A 451 -47.65 -16.25 4.84
C ALA A 451 -46.43 -17.01 4.31
N ILE A 452 -45.62 -17.61 5.19
CA ILE A 452 -44.48 -18.44 4.77
C ILE A 452 -44.98 -19.72 4.09
N LYS A 453 -46.01 -20.35 4.67
CA LYS A 453 -46.64 -21.55 4.08
C LYS A 453 -47.24 -21.23 2.72
N ASP A 454 -47.96 -20.11 2.61
CA ASP A 454 -48.54 -19.64 1.35
C ASP A 454 -47.44 -19.37 0.31
N HIS A 455 -46.32 -18.75 0.71
CA HIS A 455 -45.18 -18.51 -0.17
C HIS A 455 -44.48 -19.80 -0.64
N PHE A 456 -44.28 -20.77 0.27
CA PHE A 456 -43.73 -22.08 -0.09
C PHE A 456 -44.63 -22.78 -1.10
N GLN A 457 -45.96 -22.74 -0.88
CA GLN A 457 -46.94 -23.29 -1.81
C GLN A 457 -46.90 -22.56 -3.16
N PHE A 458 -46.79 -21.23 -3.15
CA PHE A 458 -46.60 -20.44 -4.37
C PHE A 458 -45.39 -20.92 -5.18
N VAL A 459 -44.23 -21.11 -4.54
CA VAL A 459 -43.00 -21.59 -5.21
C VAL A 459 -43.20 -22.98 -5.81
N ILE A 460 -43.86 -23.89 -5.09
CA ILE A 460 -44.17 -25.24 -5.57
C ILE A 460 -45.06 -25.20 -6.81
N ASP A 461 -46.10 -24.37 -6.78
CA ASP A 461 -47.17 -24.39 -7.79
C ASP A 461 -46.85 -23.56 -9.04
N HIS A 462 -46.09 -22.46 -8.89
CA HIS A 462 -45.99 -21.43 -9.93
C HIS A 462 -44.60 -21.26 -10.55
N LEU A 463 -43.51 -21.68 -9.90
CA LEU A 463 -42.17 -21.53 -10.49
C LEU A 463 -41.83 -22.73 -11.38
N ASP A 464 -41.33 -22.46 -12.59
CA ASP A 464 -40.87 -23.49 -13.51
C ASP A 464 -39.58 -24.16 -13.02
N LEU A 465 -39.31 -25.38 -13.50
CA LEU A 465 -38.10 -26.11 -13.13
C LEU A 465 -36.91 -25.77 -14.02
N VAL A 466 -35.72 -25.71 -13.43
CA VAL A 466 -34.44 -25.85 -14.13
C VAL A 466 -33.90 -27.27 -13.91
N GLU A 467 -33.37 -27.87 -14.96
CA GLU A 467 -32.79 -29.22 -14.93
C GLU A 467 -31.45 -29.29 -14.17
#